data_AF-A0A7V8VNU5-F1
#
_entry.id   AF-A0A7V8VNU5-F1
#
_cell.length_a   1.000
_cell.length_b   1.000
_cell.length_c   1.000
_cell.angle_alpha   90.00
_cell.angle_beta   90.00
_cell.angle_gamma   90.00
#
_symmetry.space_group_name_H-M   'P 1'
#
loop_
_entity.id
_entity.type
_entity.pdbx_description
1 polymer ?
#
loop_
_entity_poly.entity_id
_entity_poly.type
_entity_poly.pdbx_seq_one_letter_code
_entity_poly.pdbx_strand_id
1 'polypeptide(L)'
;MTKSASSKTAEIHPLLQGIRSPADIKALREQDLPLLAQEVRDELVSVLSKTGGHLGPNLGVVELTIALHRVFETPRDKFVFDVSHQGYVHKMFTGRLDRIGTMRQYGGLNGFLLRAECEHDCYGAGHAGTALSAGLGMAVGRDLRGTDEHVVVVAGDAAFTCGISYEAMNNAKSQTKKFIVVLNDNEWSIAKNVGAIASYLNNIVANPTYAGLHDKARRFIEAIAGKSAVHFAHKVEEGVKNLLVPSVIFEELGMRYYGPIDGHDIPLLTKTFEFLKTQDEPVILHILTKKGKGYEPAIAKPDKFHGLGKFAADTGETAPGGSPTYSELLGKTLATFADSNKKLV
;
A
#
# COMPACT_ATOMS: atom_id res chain seq x y z
N MET A 1 -0.70 -49.60 6.32
CA MET A 1 -0.49 -48.83 5.08
C MET A 1 -0.28 -47.37 5.45
N THR A 2 0.99 -46.99 5.57
CA THR A 2 1.48 -45.65 5.87
C THR A 2 1.18 -44.72 4.71
N LYS A 3 0.33 -43.70 4.93
CA LYS A 3 0.15 -42.62 3.98
C LYS A 3 1.45 -41.82 3.92
N SER A 4 2.15 -41.99 2.80
CA SER A 4 3.28 -41.17 2.35
C SER A 4 2.92 -39.70 2.51
N ALA A 5 3.66 -39.00 3.37
CA ALA A 5 3.67 -37.56 3.41
C ALA A 5 4.12 -37.07 2.02
N SER A 6 3.22 -36.39 1.31
CA SER A 6 3.57 -35.61 0.14
C SER A 6 4.54 -34.51 0.59
N SER A 7 5.82 -34.74 0.32
CA SER A 7 6.86 -33.72 0.35
C SER A 7 6.46 -32.64 -0.65
N LYS A 8 5.84 -31.55 -0.18
CA LYS A 8 5.70 -30.32 -0.96
C LYS A 8 7.12 -29.89 -1.34
N THR A 9 7.49 -30.10 -2.60
CA THR A 9 8.65 -29.48 -3.24
C THR A 9 8.65 -28.00 -2.86
N ALA A 10 9.79 -27.49 -2.37
CA ALA A 10 9.97 -26.06 -2.16
C ALA A 10 9.53 -25.34 -3.44
N GLU A 11 8.48 -24.53 -3.36
CA GLU A 11 8.02 -23.76 -4.50
C GLU A 11 9.19 -22.89 -4.95
N ILE A 12 9.67 -23.16 -6.15
CA ILE A 12 10.77 -22.39 -6.74
C ILE A 12 10.14 -21.07 -7.14
N HIS A 13 10.60 -19.98 -6.54
CA HIS A 13 10.23 -18.61 -6.91
C HIS A 13 11.35 -17.99 -7.76
N PRO A 14 11.49 -18.41 -9.05
CA PRO A 14 12.67 -18.09 -9.85
C PRO A 14 12.88 -16.58 -10.05
N LEU A 15 11.81 -15.78 -10.18
CA LEU A 15 11.94 -14.34 -10.37
C LEU A 15 12.31 -13.66 -9.05
N LEU A 16 11.58 -13.95 -7.98
CA LEU A 16 11.77 -13.33 -6.68
C LEU A 16 13.16 -13.63 -6.11
N GLN A 17 13.66 -14.86 -6.27
CA GLN A 17 15.01 -15.24 -5.82
C GLN A 17 16.14 -14.50 -6.56
N GLY A 18 15.84 -13.99 -7.76
CA GLY A 18 16.73 -13.13 -8.55
C GLY A 18 16.77 -11.68 -8.10
N ILE A 19 15.79 -11.22 -7.30
CA ILE A 19 15.73 -9.82 -6.85
C ILE A 19 16.66 -9.61 -5.65
N ARG A 20 17.67 -8.77 -5.83
CA ARG A 20 18.62 -8.35 -4.78
C ARG A 20 18.55 -6.86 -4.50
N SER A 21 18.02 -6.08 -5.43
CA SER A 21 17.93 -4.63 -5.35
C SER A 21 16.71 -4.09 -6.12
N PRO A 22 16.32 -2.82 -5.89
CA PRO A 22 15.27 -2.18 -6.69
C PRO A 22 15.55 -2.19 -8.20
N ALA A 23 16.83 -2.17 -8.61
CA ALA A 23 17.22 -2.18 -10.02
C ALA A 23 16.79 -3.48 -10.74
N ASP A 24 16.73 -4.60 -10.03
CA ASP A 24 16.32 -5.89 -10.62
C ASP A 24 14.82 -5.85 -11.00
N ILE A 25 13.99 -5.17 -10.21
CA ILE A 25 12.56 -4.97 -10.50
C ILE A 25 12.37 -4.13 -11.77
N LYS A 26 13.21 -3.10 -11.97
CA LYS A 26 13.22 -2.28 -13.18
C LYS A 26 13.65 -3.08 -14.41
N ALA A 27 14.63 -3.97 -14.25
CA ALA A 27 15.20 -4.76 -15.32
C ALA A 27 14.28 -5.90 -15.81
N LEU A 28 13.34 -6.35 -14.97
CA LEU A 28 12.37 -7.37 -15.38
C LEU A 28 11.53 -6.91 -16.59
N ARG A 29 11.16 -7.86 -17.45
CA ARG A 29 10.26 -7.59 -18.57
C ARG A 29 8.84 -7.41 -18.04
N GLU A 30 8.07 -6.53 -18.67
CA GLU A 30 6.70 -6.23 -18.23
C GLU A 30 5.81 -7.49 -18.13
N GLN A 31 5.98 -8.43 -19.06
CA GLN A 31 5.25 -9.70 -19.09
C GLN A 31 5.57 -10.64 -17.91
N ASP A 32 6.69 -10.46 -17.23
CA ASP A 32 7.11 -11.28 -16.10
C ASP A 32 6.60 -10.72 -14.75
N LEU A 33 6.12 -9.48 -14.71
CA LEU A 33 5.66 -8.81 -13.49
C LEU A 33 4.45 -9.48 -12.82
N PRO A 34 3.45 -10.01 -13.55
CA PRO A 34 2.36 -10.76 -12.93
C PRO A 34 2.85 -12.03 -12.22
N LEU A 35 3.86 -12.71 -12.78
CA LEU A 35 4.47 -13.89 -12.14
C LEU A 35 5.22 -13.49 -10.88
N LEU A 36 6.02 -12.41 -10.92
CA LEU A 36 6.67 -11.87 -9.73
C LEU A 36 5.65 -11.54 -8.63
N ALA A 37 4.52 -10.91 -9.00
CA ALA A 37 3.48 -10.57 -8.05
C ALA A 37 2.87 -11.82 -7.38
N GLN A 38 2.76 -12.94 -8.10
CA GLN A 38 2.32 -14.20 -7.51
C GLN A 38 3.38 -14.79 -6.58
N GLU A 39 4.64 -14.86 -7.02
CA GLU A 39 5.75 -15.39 -6.19
C GLU A 39 5.92 -14.62 -4.87
N VAL A 40 5.76 -13.29 -4.90
CA VAL A 40 5.77 -12.46 -3.69
C VAL A 40 4.65 -12.84 -2.72
N ARG A 41 3.45 -13.13 -3.23
CA ARG A 41 2.32 -13.53 -2.39
C ARG A 41 2.55 -14.89 -1.75
N ASP A 42 3.05 -15.84 -2.53
CA ASP A 42 3.35 -17.19 -2.05
C ASP A 42 4.40 -17.14 -0.94
N GLU A 43 5.47 -16.33 -1.13
CA GLU A 43 6.50 -16.10 -0.12
C GLU A 43 5.92 -15.43 1.14
N LEU A 44 5.10 -14.38 0.99
CA LEU A 44 4.43 -13.72 2.12
C LEU A 44 3.57 -14.70 2.94
N VAL A 45 2.75 -15.52 2.29
CA VAL A 45 1.90 -16.53 2.96
C VAL A 45 2.77 -17.58 3.65
N SER A 46 3.78 -18.11 2.95
CA SER A 46 4.71 -19.12 3.47
C SER A 46 5.45 -18.63 4.72
N VAL A 47 5.95 -17.40 4.71
CA VAL A 47 6.75 -16.82 5.80
C VAL A 47 5.87 -16.40 6.97
N LEU A 48 4.78 -15.68 6.71
CA LEU A 48 3.93 -15.14 7.77
C LEU A 48 3.05 -16.20 8.41
N SER A 49 2.82 -17.35 7.76
CA SER A 49 2.21 -18.52 8.42
C SER A 49 3.04 -19.01 9.62
N LYS A 50 4.37 -18.86 9.54
CA LYS A 50 5.33 -19.31 10.58
C LYS A 50 5.66 -18.25 11.61
N THR A 51 5.63 -16.97 11.23
CA THR A 51 6.07 -15.84 12.07
C THR A 51 4.93 -14.95 12.57
N GLY A 52 3.78 -14.95 11.89
CA GLY A 52 2.72 -13.96 12.06
C GLY A 52 3.11 -12.59 11.48
N GLY A 53 2.21 -11.62 11.58
CA GLY A 53 2.43 -10.25 11.11
C GLY A 53 1.30 -9.72 10.23
N HIS A 54 1.57 -8.62 9.53
CA HIS A 54 0.56 -7.87 8.78
C HIS A 54 0.35 -8.44 7.36
N LEU A 55 -0.22 -9.63 7.22
CA LEU A 55 -0.35 -10.30 5.91
C LEU A 55 -1.32 -9.56 4.97
N GLY A 56 -2.54 -9.27 5.42
CA GLY A 56 -3.61 -8.71 4.58
C GLY A 56 -3.22 -7.40 3.87
N PRO A 57 -2.66 -6.40 4.58
CA PRO A 57 -2.17 -5.16 3.98
C PRO A 57 -1.08 -5.39 2.93
N ASN A 58 -0.13 -6.29 3.19
CA ASN A 58 0.99 -6.56 2.27
C ASN A 58 0.54 -7.28 0.98
N LEU A 59 -0.42 -8.20 1.08
CA LEU A 59 -1.01 -8.86 -0.10
C LEU A 59 -1.75 -7.87 -1.03
N GLY A 60 -2.33 -6.81 -0.45
CA GLY A 60 -3.05 -5.78 -1.19
C GLY A 60 -2.16 -4.82 -1.98
N VAL A 61 -0.90 -4.63 -1.57
CA VAL A 61 0.01 -3.61 -2.15
C VAL A 61 1.11 -4.19 -3.02
N VAL A 62 1.05 -5.47 -3.40
CA VAL A 62 2.10 -6.12 -4.20
C VAL A 62 2.32 -5.39 -5.51
N GLU A 63 1.27 -5.21 -6.31
CA GLU A 63 1.36 -4.52 -7.61
C GLU A 63 1.74 -3.05 -7.48
N LEU A 64 1.18 -2.34 -6.49
CA LEU A 64 1.57 -0.98 -6.15
C LEU A 64 3.07 -0.88 -5.89
N THR A 65 3.61 -1.78 -5.07
CA THR A 65 5.02 -1.77 -4.69
C THR A 65 5.92 -2.09 -5.89
N ILE A 66 5.51 -3.02 -6.76
CA ILE A 66 6.21 -3.28 -8.03
C ILE A 66 6.25 -2.01 -8.88
N ALA A 67 5.11 -1.35 -9.09
CA ALA A 67 5.02 -0.14 -9.90
C ALA A 67 5.89 1.01 -9.33
N LEU A 68 5.88 1.21 -8.00
CA LEU A 68 6.74 2.19 -7.34
C LEU A 68 8.23 1.94 -7.62
N HIS A 69 8.69 0.70 -7.44
CA HIS A 69 10.09 0.33 -7.68
C HIS A 69 10.47 0.31 -9.17
N ARG A 70 9.50 0.18 -10.08
CA ARG A 70 9.75 0.36 -11.52
C ARG A 70 10.01 1.82 -11.89
N VAL A 71 9.24 2.74 -11.31
CA VAL A 71 9.19 4.15 -11.76
C VAL A 71 10.14 5.08 -11.00
N PHE A 72 10.33 4.81 -9.71
CA PHE A 72 11.14 5.64 -8.80
C PHE A 72 12.42 4.92 -8.38
N GLU A 73 13.35 5.65 -7.73
CA GLU A 73 14.68 5.18 -7.35
C GLU A 73 14.97 5.41 -5.87
N THR A 74 14.62 4.45 -5.02
CA THR A 74 15.06 4.46 -3.62
C THR A 74 16.54 4.00 -3.51
N PRO A 75 17.40 4.62 -2.68
CA PRO A 75 17.07 5.58 -1.61
C PRO A 75 17.07 7.06 -2.04
N ARG A 76 17.33 7.41 -3.31
CA ARG A 76 17.27 8.80 -3.78
C ARG A 76 15.86 9.36 -3.57
N ASP A 77 14.88 8.76 -4.24
CA ASP A 77 13.46 9.00 -4.04
C ASP A 77 12.99 8.42 -2.70
N LYS A 78 12.04 9.10 -2.07
CA LYS A 78 11.56 8.79 -0.73
C LYS A 78 10.20 8.12 -0.81
N PHE A 79 10.13 6.87 -0.34
CA PHE A 79 8.86 6.17 -0.12
C PHE A 79 8.48 6.27 1.36
N VAL A 80 7.41 7.00 1.64
CA VAL A 80 6.96 7.27 3.01
C VAL A 80 5.65 6.51 3.24
N PHE A 81 5.73 5.35 3.89
CA PHE A 81 4.55 4.50 4.13
C PHE A 81 3.88 4.84 5.47
N ASP A 82 2.59 5.17 5.45
CA ASP A 82 1.80 5.39 6.67
C ASP A 82 1.60 4.08 7.45
N VAL A 83 1.76 4.15 8.78
CA VAL A 83 1.90 2.99 9.68
C VAL A 83 3.03 2.02 9.29
N SER A 84 3.62 2.13 8.10
CA SER A 84 4.72 1.33 7.54
C SER A 84 4.56 -0.20 7.59
N HIS A 85 3.41 -0.71 8.05
CA HIS A 85 3.11 -2.14 8.18
C HIS A 85 2.87 -2.84 6.83
N GLN A 86 2.47 -2.10 5.81
CA GLN A 86 2.33 -2.52 4.42
C GLN A 86 3.66 -2.42 3.62
N GLY A 87 4.79 -2.48 4.32
CA GLY A 87 6.13 -2.31 3.75
C GLY A 87 6.90 -3.61 3.49
N TYR A 88 6.33 -4.81 3.68
CA TYR A 88 7.10 -6.06 3.59
C TYR A 88 7.56 -6.37 2.16
N VAL A 89 6.70 -6.11 1.17
CA VAL A 89 7.08 -6.24 -0.25
C VAL A 89 8.23 -5.28 -0.57
N HIS A 90 8.19 -4.05 -0.02
CA HIS A 90 9.29 -3.10 -0.17
C HIS A 90 10.58 -3.64 0.46
N LYS A 91 10.52 -4.27 1.64
CA LYS A 91 11.69 -4.94 2.26
C LYS A 91 12.26 -6.04 1.37
N MET A 92 11.41 -6.89 0.79
CA MET A 92 11.85 -7.95 -0.13
C MET A 92 12.63 -7.38 -1.33
N PHE A 93 12.14 -6.31 -1.93
CA PHE A 93 12.76 -5.68 -3.11
C PHE A 93 14.00 -4.83 -2.82
N THR A 94 14.34 -4.64 -1.54
CA THR A 94 15.45 -3.78 -1.09
C THR A 94 16.50 -4.58 -0.33
N GLY A 95 16.82 -5.78 -0.85
CA GLY A 95 17.93 -6.59 -0.38
C GLY A 95 17.69 -7.34 0.94
N ARG A 96 16.44 -7.47 1.40
CA ARG A 96 16.11 -8.15 2.68
C ARG A 96 15.26 -9.41 2.51
N LEU A 97 15.17 -9.96 1.30
CA LEU A 97 14.41 -11.17 1.01
C LEU A 97 14.89 -12.38 1.84
N ASP A 98 16.20 -12.60 1.94
CA ASP A 98 16.80 -13.69 2.73
C ASP A 98 16.48 -13.60 4.23
N ARG A 99 16.23 -12.39 4.73
CA ARG A 99 15.89 -12.12 6.13
C ARG A 99 14.39 -12.09 6.40
N ILE A 100 13.54 -12.19 5.37
CA ILE A 100 12.09 -12.06 5.54
C ILE A 100 11.51 -13.08 6.51
N GLY A 101 12.11 -14.29 6.56
CA GLY A 101 11.77 -15.36 7.51
C GLY A 101 11.94 -14.99 9.00
N THR A 102 12.56 -13.85 9.30
CA THR A 102 12.81 -13.36 10.68
C THR A 102 11.85 -12.24 11.10
N MET A 103 10.81 -11.96 10.30
CA MET A 103 9.85 -10.89 10.54
C MET A 103 9.28 -10.93 11.96
N ARG A 104 9.39 -9.80 12.69
CA ARG A 104 8.91 -9.60 14.07
C ARG A 104 9.50 -10.58 15.11
N GLN A 105 10.60 -11.24 14.78
CA GLN A 105 11.34 -12.09 15.72
C GLN A 105 12.45 -11.26 16.39
N TYR A 106 12.84 -11.66 17.60
CA TYR A 106 13.97 -11.03 18.30
C TYR A 106 15.25 -11.11 17.44
N GLY A 107 15.91 -9.96 17.24
CA GLY A 107 17.08 -9.84 16.36
C GLY A 107 16.78 -9.91 14.85
N GLY A 108 15.50 -10.07 14.48
CA GLY A 108 15.04 -10.14 13.10
C GLY A 108 14.60 -8.80 12.51
N LEU A 109 13.89 -8.86 11.38
CA LEU A 109 13.33 -7.67 10.73
C LEU A 109 12.16 -7.07 11.53
N ASN A 110 12.09 -5.75 11.55
CA ASN A 110 11.01 -5.01 12.17
C ASN A 110 9.70 -5.20 11.37
N GLY A 111 8.57 -5.31 12.08
CA GLY A 111 7.23 -5.41 11.49
C GLY A 111 6.72 -4.12 10.83
N PHE A 112 7.55 -3.07 10.85
CA PHE A 112 7.37 -1.78 10.21
C PHE A 112 8.66 -1.41 9.47
N LEU A 113 8.60 -0.43 8.57
CA LEU A 113 9.82 0.17 8.03
C LEU A 113 10.60 0.86 9.16
N LEU A 114 11.93 0.75 9.14
CA LEU A 114 12.80 1.26 10.20
C LEU A 114 14.07 1.86 9.59
N ARG A 115 14.29 3.15 9.82
CA ARG A 115 15.45 3.90 9.29
C ARG A 115 16.80 3.28 9.62
N ALA A 116 16.94 2.70 10.82
CA ALA A 116 18.18 2.05 11.24
C ALA A 116 18.36 0.64 10.63
N GLU A 117 17.32 0.08 10.01
CA GLU A 117 17.36 -1.26 9.40
C GLU A 117 17.86 -1.24 7.95
N CYS A 118 17.52 -0.19 7.19
CA CYS A 118 17.83 -0.11 5.77
C CYS A 118 17.77 1.35 5.26
N GLU A 119 18.68 1.71 4.34
CA GLU A 119 18.71 3.05 3.72
C GLU A 119 17.44 3.37 2.91
N HIS A 120 16.75 2.34 2.42
CA HIS A 120 15.50 2.46 1.68
C HIS A 120 14.30 2.83 2.57
N ASP A 121 14.41 2.61 3.89
CA ASP A 121 13.37 2.91 4.89
C ASP A 121 13.53 4.36 5.38
N CYS A 122 13.27 5.35 4.52
CA CYS A 122 13.49 6.76 4.85
C CYS A 122 12.62 7.30 6.01
N TYR A 123 11.51 6.61 6.29
CA TYR A 123 10.57 6.88 7.37
C TYR A 123 10.08 5.56 7.97
N GLY A 124 9.76 5.57 9.26
CA GLY A 124 9.26 4.40 9.97
C GLY A 124 8.31 4.81 11.07
N ALA A 125 7.01 4.79 10.78
CA ALA A 125 5.98 5.04 11.79
C ALA A 125 5.22 3.76 12.06
N GLY A 126 4.87 3.50 13.33
CA GLY A 126 3.80 2.56 13.68
C GLY A 126 2.45 3.25 13.91
N HIS A 127 2.46 4.57 14.12
CA HIS A 127 1.24 5.37 14.29
C HIS A 127 0.65 5.79 12.94
N ALA A 128 -0.68 5.76 12.84
CA ALA A 128 -1.41 6.15 11.63
C ALA A 128 -1.49 7.68 11.45
N GLY A 129 -1.61 8.11 10.20
CA GLY A 129 -1.78 9.51 9.77
C GLY A 129 -0.50 10.33 9.70
N THR A 130 0.63 9.78 10.13
CA THR A 130 1.86 10.56 10.29
C THR A 130 2.66 10.74 8.99
N ALA A 131 2.43 9.90 7.98
CA ALA A 131 3.25 9.87 6.77
C ALA A 131 3.07 11.09 5.85
N LEU A 132 1.87 11.67 5.75
CA LEU A 132 1.66 12.84 4.90
C LEU A 132 2.43 14.06 5.42
N SER A 133 2.37 14.31 6.73
CA SER A 133 3.12 15.42 7.36
C SER A 133 4.63 15.20 7.28
N ALA A 134 5.09 13.97 7.55
CA ALA A 134 6.50 13.63 7.39
C ALA A 134 6.99 13.77 5.93
N GLY A 135 6.21 13.29 4.97
CA GLY A 135 6.50 13.40 3.55
C GLY A 135 6.52 14.86 3.08
N LEU A 136 5.58 15.69 3.54
CA LEU A 136 5.60 17.12 3.23
C LEU A 136 6.88 17.78 3.76
N GLY A 137 7.29 17.48 4.99
CA GLY A 137 8.55 17.95 5.53
C GLY A 137 9.77 17.52 4.71
N MET A 138 9.79 16.28 4.21
CA MET A 138 10.84 15.81 3.29
C MET A 138 10.85 16.57 1.96
N ALA A 139 9.68 16.86 1.40
CA ALA A 139 9.52 17.60 0.15
C ALA A 139 9.99 19.06 0.30
N VAL A 140 9.60 19.73 1.39
CA VAL A 140 10.09 21.08 1.72
C VAL A 140 11.61 21.08 1.92
N GLY A 141 12.13 20.07 2.65
CA GLY A 141 13.56 19.92 2.87
C GLY A 141 14.35 19.73 1.57
N ARG A 142 13.80 18.99 0.59
CA ARG A 142 14.36 18.87 -0.76
C ARG A 142 14.39 20.24 -1.46
N ASP A 143 13.28 20.95 -1.47
CA ASP A 143 13.15 22.23 -2.18
C ASP A 143 14.16 23.27 -1.63
N LEU A 144 14.34 23.31 -0.30
CA LEU A 144 15.33 24.16 0.35
C LEU A 144 16.78 23.79 0.02
N ARG A 145 17.06 22.52 -0.30
CA ARG A 145 18.39 22.06 -0.75
C ARG A 145 18.63 22.28 -2.24
N GLY A 146 17.58 22.61 -3.01
CA GLY A 146 17.66 22.67 -4.47
C GLY A 146 17.89 21.32 -5.14
N THR A 147 17.50 20.21 -4.48
CA THR A 147 17.57 18.86 -5.05
C THR A 147 16.23 18.49 -5.70
N ASP A 148 16.17 17.34 -6.39
CA ASP A 148 15.06 17.01 -7.29
C ASP A 148 14.43 15.63 -7.03
N GLU A 149 14.75 14.97 -5.91
CA GLU A 149 14.18 13.67 -5.58
C GLU A 149 12.65 13.70 -5.43
N HIS A 150 11.99 12.63 -5.84
CA HIS A 150 10.55 12.49 -5.64
C HIS A 150 10.26 12.06 -4.20
N VAL A 151 9.21 12.64 -3.62
CA VAL A 151 8.66 12.19 -2.33
C VAL A 151 7.27 11.62 -2.60
N VAL A 152 7.15 10.31 -2.37
CA VAL A 152 5.93 9.52 -2.59
C VAL A 152 5.44 8.99 -1.26
N VAL A 153 4.30 9.50 -0.80
CA VAL A 153 3.63 9.05 0.41
C VAL A 153 2.64 7.96 0.04
N VAL A 154 2.65 6.82 0.72
CA VAL A 154 1.68 5.74 0.54
C VAL A 154 0.88 5.60 1.81
N ALA A 155 -0.39 6.00 1.76
CA ALA A 155 -1.28 6.05 2.92
C ALA A 155 -2.57 5.26 2.65
N GLY A 156 -2.98 4.45 3.62
CA GLY A 156 -4.30 3.81 3.57
C GLY A 156 -5.43 4.84 3.76
N ASP A 157 -6.63 4.53 3.30
CA ASP A 157 -7.86 5.30 3.55
C ASP A 157 -8.05 5.68 5.03
N ALA A 158 -7.68 4.82 5.97
CA ALA A 158 -7.73 5.10 7.40
C ALA A 158 -6.87 6.31 7.83
N ALA A 159 -5.74 6.56 7.15
CA ALA A 159 -4.87 7.71 7.43
C ALA A 159 -5.59 9.04 7.15
N PHE A 160 -6.56 9.04 6.25
CA PHE A 160 -7.39 10.20 5.91
C PHE A 160 -8.52 10.43 6.92
N THR A 161 -8.53 9.70 8.04
CA THR A 161 -9.35 10.04 9.22
C THR A 161 -8.55 10.81 10.28
N CYS A 162 -7.23 10.91 10.12
CA CYS A 162 -6.34 11.54 11.09
C CYS A 162 -6.20 13.05 10.82
N GLY A 163 -6.33 13.87 11.87
CA GLY A 163 -6.20 15.33 11.75
C GLY A 163 -4.85 15.79 11.19
N ILE A 164 -3.76 15.11 11.55
CA ILE A 164 -2.40 15.42 11.05
C ILE A 164 -2.26 15.20 9.53
N SER A 165 -3.04 14.30 8.94
CA SER A 165 -3.08 14.11 7.48
C SER A 165 -3.70 15.33 6.79
N TYR A 166 -4.76 15.89 7.38
CA TYR A 166 -5.42 17.10 6.88
C TYR A 166 -4.57 18.35 7.08
N GLU A 167 -3.84 18.45 8.18
CA GLU A 167 -2.85 19.52 8.40
C GLU A 167 -1.82 19.51 7.26
N ALA A 168 -1.26 18.35 6.93
CA ALA A 168 -0.31 18.22 5.83
C ALA A 168 -0.93 18.60 4.47
N MET A 169 -2.13 18.08 4.14
CA MET A 169 -2.80 18.42 2.88
C MET A 169 -3.09 19.92 2.78
N ASN A 170 -3.60 20.53 3.85
CA ASN A 170 -3.90 21.96 3.91
C ASN A 170 -2.68 22.85 3.65
N ASN A 171 -1.48 22.38 4.00
CA ASN A 171 -0.23 23.11 3.78
C ASN A 171 0.49 22.73 2.48
N ALA A 172 0.15 21.61 1.82
CA ALA A 172 0.96 21.07 0.73
C ALA A 172 1.20 22.09 -0.41
N LYS A 173 0.14 22.73 -0.90
CA LYS A 173 0.20 23.67 -2.04
C LYS A 173 1.04 24.92 -1.79
N SER A 174 1.06 25.42 -0.55
CA SER A 174 1.83 26.62 -0.21
C SER A 174 3.31 26.32 0.07
N GLN A 175 3.64 25.05 0.35
CA GLN A 175 4.96 24.66 0.81
C GLN A 175 5.82 24.00 -0.27
N THR A 176 5.22 23.29 -1.23
CA THR A 176 5.97 22.61 -2.29
C THR A 176 5.14 22.44 -3.56
N LYS A 177 5.83 22.34 -4.69
CA LYS A 177 5.22 21.98 -5.97
C LYS A 177 5.29 20.49 -6.28
N LYS A 178 6.22 19.74 -5.68
CA LYS A 178 6.47 18.34 -6.05
C LYS A 178 6.20 17.42 -4.87
N PHE A 179 4.98 16.90 -4.79
CA PHE A 179 4.55 16.02 -3.72
C PHE A 179 3.49 15.03 -4.22
N ILE A 180 3.78 13.73 -4.10
CA ILE A 180 2.88 12.68 -4.59
C ILE A 180 2.33 11.92 -3.37
N VAL A 181 1.02 11.90 -3.22
CA VAL A 181 0.32 11.10 -2.21
C VAL A 181 -0.45 9.99 -2.93
N VAL A 182 -0.28 8.75 -2.50
CA VAL A 182 -1.06 7.59 -2.94
C VAL A 182 -2.04 7.24 -1.83
N LEU A 183 -3.32 7.45 -2.09
CA LEU A 183 -4.43 6.95 -1.29
C LEU A 183 -4.69 5.51 -1.72
N ASN A 184 -4.24 4.57 -0.89
CA ASN A 184 -4.52 3.14 -1.00
C ASN A 184 -5.86 2.82 -0.32
N ASP A 185 -6.96 2.96 -1.06
CA ASP A 185 -8.28 2.62 -0.57
C ASP A 185 -8.55 1.13 -0.75
N ASN A 186 -8.82 0.45 0.36
CA ASN A 186 -9.25 -0.93 0.37
C ASN A 186 -10.51 -1.13 1.20
N GLU A 187 -11.19 -0.04 1.61
CA GLU A 187 -12.35 0.00 2.52
C GLU A 187 -12.09 -0.45 3.97
N TRP A 188 -10.84 -0.82 4.32
CA TRP A 188 -10.49 -1.36 5.64
C TRP A 188 -9.35 -0.63 6.33
N SER A 189 -9.54 -0.34 7.62
CA SER A 189 -8.44 -0.20 8.59
C SER A 189 -8.10 -1.58 9.18
N ILE A 190 -8.34 -1.77 10.48
CA ILE A 190 -8.46 -3.09 11.13
C ILE A 190 -9.87 -3.64 10.87
N ALA A 191 -10.89 -2.84 11.15
CA ALA A 191 -12.29 -3.05 10.78
C ALA A 191 -12.67 -2.15 9.59
N LYS A 192 -13.91 -2.26 9.10
CA LYS A 192 -14.43 -1.34 8.08
C LYS A 192 -14.31 0.10 8.56
N ASN A 193 -13.89 0.99 7.65
CA ASN A 193 -13.79 2.40 8.00
C ASN A 193 -15.17 3.02 8.24
N VAL A 194 -15.22 3.92 9.23
CA VAL A 194 -16.44 4.61 9.66
C VAL A 194 -16.23 6.12 9.59
N GLY A 195 -17.33 6.87 9.50
CA GLY A 195 -17.33 8.33 9.48
C GLY A 195 -17.49 8.95 8.10
N ALA A 196 -17.66 10.27 8.07
CA ALA A 196 -18.05 11.01 6.87
C ALA A 196 -17.04 10.88 5.73
N ILE A 197 -15.73 10.83 6.02
CA ILE A 197 -14.68 10.67 5.01
C ILE A 197 -14.71 9.30 4.37
N ALA A 198 -14.94 8.24 5.14
CA ALA A 198 -15.09 6.90 4.60
C ALA A 198 -16.32 6.82 3.67
N SER A 199 -17.46 7.38 4.09
CA SER A 199 -18.64 7.49 3.23
C SER A 199 -18.39 8.33 1.99
N TYR A 200 -17.60 9.39 2.11
CA TYR A 200 -17.23 10.27 1.01
C TYR A 200 -16.37 9.55 -0.04
N LEU A 201 -15.32 8.83 0.38
CA LEU A 201 -14.50 8.00 -0.50
C LEU A 201 -15.35 6.92 -1.18
N ASN A 202 -16.20 6.22 -0.43
CA ASN A 202 -17.13 5.24 -0.98
C ASN A 202 -18.08 5.85 -2.03
N ASN A 203 -18.56 7.08 -1.82
CA ASN A 203 -19.40 7.78 -2.80
C ASN A 203 -18.62 8.12 -4.07
N ILE A 204 -17.32 8.42 -3.98
CA ILE A 204 -16.45 8.58 -5.16
C ILE A 204 -16.31 7.25 -5.89
N VAL A 205 -16.16 6.13 -5.18
CA VAL A 205 -16.05 4.83 -5.83
C VAL A 205 -17.36 4.39 -6.49
N ALA A 206 -18.49 4.61 -5.81
CA ALA A 206 -19.81 4.14 -6.24
C ALA A 206 -20.50 5.03 -7.28
N ASN A 207 -20.04 6.27 -7.47
CA ASN A 207 -20.73 7.20 -8.36
C ASN A 207 -20.55 6.77 -9.84
N PRO A 208 -21.66 6.63 -10.61
CA PRO A 208 -21.63 6.18 -12.00
C PRO A 208 -20.76 7.02 -12.94
N THR A 209 -20.58 8.30 -12.65
CA THR A 209 -19.64 9.18 -13.37
C THR A 209 -18.20 8.67 -13.26
N TYR A 210 -17.87 8.00 -12.15
CA TYR A 210 -16.54 7.47 -11.86
C TYR A 210 -16.39 5.97 -12.14
N ALA A 211 -17.48 5.21 -12.14
CA ALA A 211 -17.48 3.79 -12.50
C ALA A 211 -16.87 3.50 -13.89
N GLY A 212 -16.94 4.46 -14.83
CA GLY A 212 -16.33 4.37 -16.15
C GLY A 212 -14.84 4.76 -16.24
N LEU A 213 -14.21 5.23 -15.15
CA LEU A 213 -12.78 5.59 -15.17
C LEU A 213 -11.89 4.37 -15.44
N HIS A 214 -12.27 3.20 -14.93
CA HIS A 214 -11.52 1.97 -15.17
C HIS A 214 -11.46 1.63 -16.67
N ASP A 215 -12.58 1.73 -17.38
CA ASP A 215 -12.63 1.48 -18.82
C ASP A 215 -11.87 2.55 -19.63
N LYS A 216 -11.92 3.82 -19.20
CA LYS A 216 -11.12 4.89 -19.79
C LYS A 216 -9.62 4.67 -19.58
N ALA A 217 -9.21 4.26 -18.38
CA ALA A 217 -7.84 3.92 -18.02
C ALA A 217 -7.33 2.73 -18.84
N ARG A 218 -8.16 1.69 -19.04
CA ARG A 218 -7.82 0.55 -19.89
C ARG A 218 -7.62 0.96 -21.36
N ARG A 219 -8.55 1.74 -21.93
CA ARG A 219 -8.44 2.26 -23.30
C ARG A 219 -7.20 3.13 -23.50
N PHE A 220 -6.79 3.84 -22.46
CA PHE A 220 -5.52 4.59 -22.44
C PHE A 220 -4.30 3.66 -22.60
N ILE A 221 -4.26 2.55 -21.86
CA ILE A 221 -3.18 1.56 -21.98
C ILE A 221 -3.10 1.00 -23.39
N GLU A 222 -4.25 0.64 -23.97
CA GLU A 222 -4.37 0.10 -25.33
C GLU A 222 -3.92 1.13 -26.40
N ALA A 223 -4.28 2.41 -26.24
CA ALA A 223 -3.92 3.46 -27.19
C ALA A 223 -2.43 3.83 -27.21
N ILE A 224 -1.70 3.41 -26.18
CA ILE A 224 -0.27 3.68 -25.96
C ILE A 224 0.62 2.51 -26.42
N ALA A 225 0.10 1.29 -26.44
CA ALA A 225 0.82 0.11 -26.94
C ALA A 225 1.03 0.23 -28.46
N GLY A 226 2.19 0.77 -28.88
CA GLY A 226 2.64 0.74 -30.28
C GLY A 226 3.11 2.06 -30.93
N LYS A 227 3.42 3.13 -30.18
CA LYS A 227 3.88 4.41 -30.78
C LYS A 227 5.13 4.99 -30.11
N SER A 228 5.91 5.74 -30.89
CA SER A 228 7.22 6.33 -30.55
C SER A 228 7.19 7.34 -29.39
N ALA A 229 8.35 7.50 -28.72
CA ALA A 229 8.51 8.19 -27.43
C ALA A 229 7.99 9.64 -27.34
N VAL A 230 8.03 10.41 -28.43
CA VAL A 230 7.58 11.83 -28.42
C VAL A 230 6.05 11.94 -28.48
N HIS A 231 5.37 10.99 -29.15
CA HIS A 231 3.91 10.94 -29.18
C HIS A 231 3.32 10.23 -27.94
N PHE A 232 4.17 9.53 -27.18
CA PHE A 232 3.83 8.86 -25.93
C PHE A 232 3.55 9.87 -24.80
N ALA A 233 4.41 10.87 -24.62
CA ALA A 233 4.28 11.85 -23.54
C ALA A 233 2.95 12.65 -23.60
N HIS A 234 2.60 13.17 -24.78
CA HIS A 234 1.34 13.92 -24.97
C HIS A 234 0.08 13.05 -24.78
N LYS A 235 0.11 11.79 -25.22
CA LYS A 235 -1.02 10.88 -25.01
C LYS A 235 -1.14 10.42 -23.57
N VAL A 236 -0.01 10.21 -22.88
CA VAL A 236 0.06 9.96 -21.45
C VAL A 236 -0.63 11.11 -20.69
N GLU A 237 -0.27 12.34 -21.03
CA GLU A 237 -0.88 13.55 -20.47
C GLU A 237 -2.38 13.65 -20.73
N GLU A 238 -2.85 13.46 -21.97
CA GLU A 238 -4.28 13.48 -22.30
C GLU A 238 -5.08 12.39 -21.56
N GLY A 239 -4.54 11.18 -21.47
CA GLY A 239 -5.23 10.07 -20.82
C GLY A 239 -5.33 10.20 -19.31
N VAL A 240 -4.29 10.71 -18.65
CA VAL A 240 -4.35 10.95 -17.20
C VAL A 240 -5.18 12.19 -16.88
N LYS A 241 -5.20 13.22 -17.75
CA LYS A 241 -6.18 14.32 -17.65
C LYS A 241 -7.63 13.83 -17.69
N ASN A 242 -7.91 12.72 -18.39
CA ASN A 242 -9.25 12.11 -18.39
C ASN A 242 -9.60 11.36 -17.09
N LEU A 243 -8.63 11.18 -16.18
CA LEU A 243 -8.85 10.66 -14.82
C LEU A 243 -9.09 11.78 -13.78
N LEU A 244 -9.11 13.04 -14.23
CA LEU A 244 -9.42 14.18 -13.38
C LEU A 244 -10.89 14.17 -12.99
N VAL A 245 -11.12 14.38 -11.70
CA VAL A 245 -12.46 14.48 -11.12
C VAL A 245 -12.61 15.86 -10.48
N PRO A 246 -13.42 16.76 -11.07
CA PRO A 246 -13.73 18.05 -10.45
C PRO A 246 -14.47 17.88 -9.13
N SER A 247 -14.28 18.81 -8.19
CA SER A 247 -15.07 18.96 -6.96
C SER A 247 -14.85 17.87 -5.89
N VAL A 248 -13.61 17.39 -5.76
CA VAL A 248 -13.21 16.54 -4.63
C VAL A 248 -12.54 17.40 -3.55
N ILE A 249 -12.74 17.07 -2.25
CA ILE A 249 -12.16 17.83 -1.12
C ILE A 249 -10.65 18.05 -1.26
N PHE A 250 -9.94 17.12 -1.90
CA PHE A 250 -8.51 17.23 -2.14
C PHE A 250 -8.14 18.40 -3.06
N GLU A 251 -8.95 18.70 -4.08
CA GLU A 251 -8.75 19.84 -4.98
C GLU A 251 -8.94 21.17 -4.22
N GLU A 252 -9.94 21.22 -3.33
CA GLU A 252 -10.17 22.37 -2.44
C GLU A 252 -9.01 22.58 -1.44
N LEU A 253 -8.35 21.48 -1.03
CA LEU A 253 -7.12 21.50 -0.23
C LEU A 253 -5.85 21.79 -1.08
N GLY A 254 -6.02 22.05 -2.38
CA GLY A 254 -4.93 22.42 -3.27
C GLY A 254 -4.09 21.25 -3.78
N MET A 255 -4.62 20.02 -3.71
CA MET A 255 -4.01 18.83 -4.27
C MET A 255 -4.78 18.32 -5.47
N ARG A 256 -4.09 18.16 -6.60
CA ARG A 256 -4.66 17.64 -7.84
C ARG A 256 -5.03 16.16 -7.67
N TYR A 257 -6.28 15.79 -7.92
CA TYR A 257 -6.80 14.45 -7.70
C TYR A 257 -6.88 13.62 -8.98
N TYR A 258 -6.35 12.39 -8.92
CA TYR A 258 -6.41 11.40 -9.99
C TYR A 258 -7.01 10.08 -9.49
N GLY A 259 -7.97 9.52 -10.23
CA GLY A 259 -8.56 8.21 -9.94
C GLY A 259 -10.04 8.27 -9.55
N PRO A 260 -10.61 7.21 -8.95
CA PRO A 260 -9.93 5.98 -8.56
C PRO A 260 -9.50 5.12 -9.77
N ILE A 261 -8.38 4.39 -9.63
CA ILE A 261 -7.91 3.39 -10.60
C ILE A 261 -7.65 2.04 -9.93
N ASP A 262 -7.56 0.95 -10.70
CA ASP A 262 -7.21 -0.38 -10.15
C ASP A 262 -5.77 -0.39 -9.64
N GLY A 263 -5.61 -0.57 -8.32
CA GLY A 263 -4.33 -0.69 -7.63
C GLY A 263 -3.61 -2.03 -7.87
N HIS A 264 -4.18 -2.90 -8.71
CA HIS A 264 -3.60 -4.16 -9.12
C HIS A 264 -3.27 -4.26 -10.61
N ASP A 265 -3.44 -3.17 -11.37
CA ASP A 265 -3.00 -3.09 -12.76
C ASP A 265 -1.60 -2.47 -12.81
N ILE A 266 -0.56 -3.31 -12.86
CA ILE A 266 0.84 -2.86 -12.86
C ILE A 266 1.15 -1.92 -14.05
N PRO A 267 0.76 -2.23 -15.31
CA PRO A 267 0.92 -1.31 -16.43
C PRO A 267 0.26 0.05 -16.21
N LEU A 268 -0.98 0.07 -15.70
CA LEU A 268 -1.69 1.31 -15.43
C LEU A 268 -1.00 2.14 -14.35
N LEU A 269 -0.67 1.53 -13.21
CA LEU A 269 0.05 2.20 -12.14
C LEU A 269 1.39 2.76 -12.61
N THR A 270 2.16 1.97 -13.35
CA THR A 270 3.49 2.38 -13.85
C THR A 270 3.37 3.63 -14.73
N LYS A 271 2.44 3.63 -15.70
CA LYS A 271 2.25 4.79 -16.58
C LYS A 271 1.69 6.00 -15.84
N THR A 272 0.78 5.79 -14.91
CA THR A 272 0.25 6.87 -14.07
C THR A 272 1.38 7.48 -13.23
N PHE A 273 2.24 6.68 -12.58
CA PHE A 273 3.37 7.22 -11.82
C PHE A 273 4.38 7.97 -12.69
N GLU A 274 4.69 7.51 -13.90
CA GLU A 274 5.56 8.25 -14.82
C GLU A 274 4.97 9.61 -15.20
N PHE A 275 3.65 9.69 -15.37
CA PHE A 275 2.96 10.97 -15.55
C PHE A 275 3.01 11.85 -14.29
N LEU A 276 2.76 11.28 -13.10
CA LEU A 276 2.75 12.05 -11.86
C LEU A 276 4.13 12.65 -11.53
N LYS A 277 5.22 12.03 -11.97
CA LYS A 277 6.59 12.59 -11.86
C LYS A 277 6.77 13.91 -12.60
N THR A 278 5.99 14.16 -13.65
CA THR A 278 6.14 15.37 -14.48
C THR A 278 5.30 16.54 -13.98
N GLN A 279 4.45 16.34 -12.97
CA GLN A 279 3.58 17.39 -12.44
C GLN A 279 4.37 18.39 -11.59
N ASP A 280 4.01 19.67 -11.69
CA ASP A 280 4.56 20.79 -10.92
C ASP A 280 3.51 21.36 -9.93
N GLU A 281 2.68 20.47 -9.39
CA GLU A 281 1.74 20.73 -8.30
C GLU A 281 1.61 19.48 -7.40
N PRO A 282 1.23 19.61 -6.11
CA PRO A 282 0.93 18.45 -5.28
C PRO A 282 -0.22 17.62 -5.84
N VAL A 283 -0.05 16.30 -5.85
CA VAL A 283 -1.01 15.36 -6.43
C VAL A 283 -1.42 14.29 -5.42
N ILE A 284 -2.67 13.83 -5.53
CA ILE A 284 -3.17 12.63 -4.88
C ILE A 284 -3.66 11.63 -5.93
N LEU A 285 -3.10 10.42 -5.89
CA LEU A 285 -3.54 9.28 -6.68
C LEU A 285 -4.38 8.37 -5.80
N HIS A 286 -5.65 8.22 -6.14
CA HIS A 286 -6.55 7.28 -5.51
C HIS A 286 -6.51 5.95 -6.26
N ILE A 287 -6.08 4.89 -5.56
CA ILE A 287 -6.08 3.52 -6.07
C ILE A 287 -7.02 2.65 -5.23
N LEU A 288 -7.63 1.67 -5.87
CA LEU A 288 -8.46 0.66 -5.22
C LEU A 288 -7.69 -0.64 -5.12
N THR A 289 -7.49 -1.15 -3.90
CA THR A 289 -6.89 -2.46 -3.68
C THR A 289 -7.81 -3.39 -2.89
N LYS A 290 -7.55 -4.68 -2.99
CA LYS A 290 -8.24 -5.72 -2.23
C LYS A 290 -7.33 -6.24 -1.13
N LYS A 291 -7.68 -5.95 0.12
CA LYS A 291 -6.98 -6.50 1.29
C LYS A 291 -7.00 -8.03 1.23
N GLY A 292 -5.82 -8.66 1.37
CA GLY A 292 -5.68 -10.11 1.26
C GLY A 292 -5.65 -10.69 -0.15
N LYS A 293 -5.54 -9.88 -1.21
CA LYS A 293 -5.57 -10.36 -2.61
C LYS A 293 -4.61 -11.54 -2.85
N GLY A 294 -5.15 -12.58 -3.49
CA GLY A 294 -4.42 -13.80 -3.86
C GLY A 294 -4.36 -14.85 -2.75
N TYR A 295 -4.99 -14.60 -1.59
CA TYR A 295 -5.10 -15.59 -0.52
C TYR A 295 -6.55 -15.65 0.02
N GLU A 296 -7.28 -16.69 -0.38
CA GLU A 296 -8.72 -16.81 -0.12
C GLU A 296 -9.10 -16.70 1.37
N PRO A 297 -8.37 -17.30 2.34
CA PRO A 297 -8.66 -17.11 3.75
C PRO A 297 -8.57 -15.64 4.21
N ALA A 298 -7.64 -14.85 3.65
CA ALA A 298 -7.53 -13.43 3.97
C ALA A 298 -8.59 -12.57 3.30
N ILE A 299 -9.07 -12.97 2.12
CA ILE A 299 -10.20 -12.31 1.45
C ILE A 299 -11.50 -12.54 2.23
N ALA A 300 -11.71 -13.77 2.73
CA ALA A 300 -12.92 -14.13 3.47
C ALA A 300 -12.96 -13.52 4.89
N LYS A 301 -11.80 -13.24 5.51
CA LYS A 301 -11.68 -12.73 6.90
C LYS A 301 -10.65 -11.60 7.00
N PRO A 302 -10.87 -10.44 6.36
CA PRO A 302 -9.87 -9.38 6.21
C PRO A 302 -9.46 -8.71 7.53
N ASP A 303 -10.32 -8.73 8.54
CA ASP A 303 -10.06 -8.28 9.91
C ASP A 303 -9.02 -9.18 10.60
N LYS A 304 -9.24 -10.50 10.55
CA LYS A 304 -8.36 -11.52 11.15
C LYS A 304 -6.94 -11.42 10.61
N PHE A 305 -6.79 -11.20 9.31
CA PHE A 305 -5.49 -11.14 8.63
C PHE A 305 -4.82 -9.78 8.64
N HIS A 306 -5.35 -8.79 9.37
CA HIS A 306 -4.67 -7.50 9.54
C HIS A 306 -3.36 -7.64 10.34
N GLY A 307 -3.32 -8.51 11.35
CA GLY A 307 -2.17 -8.69 12.24
C GLY A 307 -2.18 -10.04 12.95
N LEU A 308 -2.30 -11.12 12.19
CA LEU A 308 -2.47 -12.47 12.73
C LEU A 308 -1.16 -13.03 13.31
N GLY A 309 -1.28 -13.86 14.35
CA GLY A 309 -0.18 -14.73 14.79
C GLY A 309 0.09 -15.86 13.79
N LYS A 310 0.83 -16.90 14.21
CA LYS A 310 1.07 -18.09 13.38
C LYS A 310 -0.24 -18.75 12.96
N PHE A 311 -0.32 -19.21 11.71
CA PHE A 311 -1.53 -19.81 11.15
C PHE A 311 -1.20 -20.95 10.18
N ALA A 312 -2.16 -21.85 9.95
CA ALA A 312 -2.05 -22.89 8.95
C ALA A 312 -2.25 -22.28 7.54
N ALA A 313 -1.23 -22.40 6.68
CA ALA A 313 -1.20 -21.68 5.40
C ALA A 313 -2.34 -22.08 4.43
N ASP A 314 -2.87 -23.30 4.52
CA ASP A 314 -3.97 -23.79 3.69
C ASP A 314 -5.35 -23.30 4.13
N THR A 315 -5.58 -23.24 5.44
CA THR A 315 -6.91 -22.95 6.02
C THR A 315 -7.03 -21.55 6.61
N GLY A 316 -5.91 -20.92 6.93
CA GLY A 316 -5.89 -19.64 7.66
C GLY A 316 -6.24 -19.76 9.14
N GLU A 317 -6.29 -20.97 9.68
CA GLU A 317 -6.65 -21.23 11.07
C GLU A 317 -5.46 -20.99 12.01
N THR A 318 -5.77 -20.46 13.19
CA THR A 318 -4.80 -20.24 14.26
C THR A 318 -5.04 -21.27 15.34
N ALA A 319 -3.98 -21.68 16.04
CA ALA A 319 -4.14 -22.52 17.21
C ALA A 319 -5.11 -21.85 18.22
N PRO A 320 -6.02 -22.62 18.84
CA PRO A 320 -6.93 -22.07 19.84
C PRO A 320 -6.13 -21.43 20.99
N GLY A 321 -6.57 -20.25 21.41
CA GLY A 321 -6.01 -19.57 22.57
C GLY A 321 -6.32 -20.34 23.85
N GLY A 322 -5.44 -20.25 24.85
CA GLY A 322 -5.65 -20.85 26.17
C GLY A 322 -6.55 -19.97 27.04
N SER A 323 -5.95 -18.97 27.69
CA SER A 323 -6.64 -18.05 28.59
C SER A 323 -7.18 -16.83 27.85
N PRO A 324 -8.26 -16.19 28.37
CA PRO A 324 -8.73 -14.92 27.85
C PRO A 324 -7.64 -13.85 27.90
N THR A 325 -7.62 -13.00 26.88
CA THR A 325 -6.76 -11.83 26.84
C THR A 325 -7.25 -10.76 27.81
N TYR A 326 -6.36 -9.85 28.23
CA TYR A 326 -6.76 -8.68 29.01
C TYR A 326 -7.83 -7.83 28.30
N SER A 327 -7.76 -7.72 26.97
CA SER A 327 -8.78 -7.01 26.18
C SER A 327 -10.16 -7.65 26.27
N GLU A 328 -10.24 -8.99 26.21
CA GLU A 328 -11.50 -9.72 26.38
C GLU A 328 -12.06 -9.58 27.79
N LEU A 329 -11.21 -9.65 28.82
CA LEU A 329 -11.61 -9.46 30.21
C LEU A 329 -12.15 -8.04 30.42
N LEU A 330 -11.41 -7.03 29.97
CA LEU A 330 -11.81 -5.63 30.09
C LEU A 330 -13.13 -5.37 29.35
N GLY A 331 -13.27 -5.85 28.11
CA GLY A 331 -14.49 -5.68 27.32
C GLY A 331 -15.71 -6.30 27.98
N LYS A 332 -15.58 -7.52 28.52
CA LYS A 332 -16.66 -8.19 29.27
C LYS A 332 -17.03 -7.42 30.53
N THR A 333 -16.04 -7.01 31.32
CA THR A 333 -16.29 -6.26 32.57
C THR A 333 -16.95 -4.91 32.30
N LEU A 334 -16.50 -4.16 31.29
CA LEU A 334 -17.10 -2.89 30.91
C LEU A 334 -18.56 -3.06 30.44
N ALA A 335 -18.85 -4.09 29.64
CA ALA A 335 -20.22 -4.40 29.23
C ALA A 335 -21.13 -4.65 30.44
N THR A 336 -20.68 -5.43 31.42
CA THR A 336 -21.43 -5.65 32.66
C THR A 336 -21.68 -4.36 33.46
N PHE A 337 -20.70 -3.44 33.49
CA PHE A 337 -20.91 -2.15 34.15
C PHE A 337 -21.90 -1.26 33.40
N ALA A 338 -21.92 -1.31 32.07
CA ALA A 338 -22.86 -0.56 31.25
C ALA A 338 -24.33 -0.99 31.47
N ASP A 339 -24.59 -2.25 31.83
CA ASP A 339 -25.94 -2.76 32.13
C ASP A 339 -26.63 -2.01 33.29
N SER A 340 -25.84 -1.48 34.23
CA SER A 340 -26.35 -0.82 35.45
C SER A 340 -25.97 0.66 35.57
N ASN A 341 -25.05 1.16 34.74
CA ASN A 341 -24.60 2.55 34.77
C ASN A 341 -24.88 3.27 33.44
N LYS A 342 -25.99 4.01 33.40
CA LYS A 342 -26.42 4.81 32.23
C LYS A 342 -25.49 5.97 31.86
N LYS A 343 -24.46 6.26 32.66
CA LYS A 343 -23.45 7.30 32.35
C LYS A 343 -22.25 6.74 31.58
N LEU A 344 -22.12 5.42 31.52
CA LEU A 344 -21.08 4.74 30.75
C LEU A 344 -21.48 4.79 29.26
N VAL A 345 -20.52 5.15 28.40
CA VAL A 345 -20.69 5.30 26.94
C VAL A 345 -19.85 4.25 26.22
#